data_AF-A0A067EMJ3-F1
#
_entry.id   AF-A0A067EMJ3-F1
#
_cell.length_a   1.000
_cell.length_b   1.000
_cell.length_c   1.000
_cell.angle_alpha   90.00
_cell.angle_beta   90.00
_cell.angle_gamma   90.00
#
_symmetry.space_group_name_H-M   'P 1'
#
loop_
_entity.id
_entity.type
_entity.pdbx_description
1 polymer ?
#
loop_
_entity_poly.entity_id
_entity_poly.type
_entity_poly.pdbx_seq_one_letter_code
_entity_poly.pdbx_strand_id
1 'polypeptide(L)'
;MYDGHDPRLFAHFAAVAQQLGVYTAHDYADILEFLIGQWGSEKLEGLTGEGRRAQEFVCGLAPRIRRLQGLADQRAKKLKPPRVKFSWIFNRKLSL
;
A
#
# COMPACT_ATOMS: atom_id res chain seq x y z
N MET A 1 -8.24 7.34 11.01
CA MET A 1 -9.69 7.47 10.70
C MET A 1 -10.45 6.67 11.74
N TYR A 2 -11.52 7.23 12.32
CA TYR A 2 -12.30 6.62 13.40
C TYR A 2 -13.75 7.13 13.33
N ASP A 3 -14.74 6.26 13.52
CA ASP A 3 -16.18 6.57 13.45
C ASP A 3 -16.89 6.51 14.81
N GLY A 4 -16.15 6.38 15.91
CA GLY A 4 -16.73 6.19 17.24
C GLY A 4 -16.93 4.73 17.65
N HIS A 5 -16.72 3.77 16.73
CA HIS A 5 -16.90 2.34 17.00
C HIS A 5 -15.71 1.48 16.57
N ASP A 6 -15.12 1.75 15.42
CA ASP A 6 -14.09 0.92 14.83
C ASP A 6 -12.71 1.60 14.87
N PRO A 7 -11.81 1.20 15.78
CA PRO A 7 -10.46 1.78 15.87
C PRO A 7 -9.58 1.45 14.66
N ARG A 8 -9.97 0.49 13.82
CA ARG A 8 -9.24 0.07 12.62
C ARG A 8 -9.94 0.48 11.33
N LEU A 9 -10.85 1.45 11.40
CA LEU A 9 -11.68 1.88 10.27
C LEU A 9 -10.88 2.19 9.01
N PHE A 10 -9.73 2.86 9.12
CA PHE A 10 -8.88 3.13 7.96
C PHE A 10 -8.38 1.84 7.30
N ALA A 11 -7.93 0.86 8.08
CA ALA A 11 -7.44 -0.42 7.56
C ALA A 11 -8.56 -1.22 6.89
N HIS A 12 -9.75 -1.23 7.49
CA HIS A 12 -10.91 -1.90 6.88
C HIS A 12 -11.36 -1.21 5.59
N PHE A 13 -11.41 0.12 5.57
CA PHE A 13 -11.69 0.89 4.36
C PHE A 13 -10.65 0.65 3.26
N ALA A 14 -9.36 0.70 3.61
CA ALA A 14 -8.27 0.45 2.67
C ALA A 14 -8.33 -0.98 2.09
N ALA A 15 -8.74 -1.98 2.88
CA ALA A 15 -8.95 -3.34 2.39
C ALA A 15 -10.08 -3.40 1.33
N VAL A 16 -11.19 -2.67 1.54
CA VAL A 16 -12.25 -2.56 0.52
C VAL A 16 -11.71 -1.93 -0.76
N ALA A 17 -10.97 -0.82 -0.66
CA ALA A 17 -10.41 -0.12 -1.82
C ALA A 17 -9.41 -0.98 -2.59
N GLN A 18 -8.57 -1.74 -1.88
CA GLN A 18 -7.62 -2.71 -2.43
C GLN A 18 -8.35 -3.83 -3.18
N GLN A 19 -9.41 -4.39 -2.60
CA GLN A 19 -10.17 -5.49 -3.20
C GLN A 19 -10.96 -5.05 -4.44
N LEU A 20 -11.50 -3.83 -4.43
CA LEU A 20 -12.22 -3.25 -5.56
C LEU A 20 -11.29 -2.71 -6.66
N GLY A 21 -9.97 -2.63 -6.40
CA GLY A 21 -9.00 -2.08 -7.34
C GLY A 21 -9.11 -0.56 -7.52
N VAL A 22 -9.74 0.16 -6.59
CA VAL A 22 -9.85 1.63 -6.64
C VAL A 22 -8.52 2.28 -6.30
N TYR A 23 -7.84 1.74 -5.30
CA TYR A 23 -6.48 2.11 -4.95
C TYR A 23 -5.80 0.95 -4.24
N THR A 24 -4.67 0.52 -4.78
CA THR A 24 -3.96 -0.69 -4.37
C THR A 24 -2.51 -0.40 -4.00
N ALA A 25 -1.85 -1.35 -3.35
CA ALA A 25 -0.41 -1.29 -3.12
C ALA A 25 0.42 -1.28 -4.42
N HIS A 26 -0.14 -1.74 -5.56
CA HIS A 26 0.52 -1.62 -6.87
C HIS A 26 0.50 -0.17 -7.34
N ASP A 27 -0.65 0.52 -7.22
CA ASP A 27 -0.76 1.95 -7.56
C ASP A 27 0.23 2.80 -6.75
N TYR A 28 0.40 2.48 -5.46
CA TYR A 28 1.41 3.14 -4.63
C TYR A 28 2.85 2.90 -5.14
N ALA A 29 3.18 1.68 -5.55
CA ALA A 29 4.49 1.36 -6.12
C ALA A 29 4.71 2.08 -7.47
N ASP A 30 3.67 2.19 -8.28
CA ASP A 30 3.70 2.88 -9.58
C ASP A 30 3.89 4.38 -9.41
N ILE A 31 3.19 5.01 -8.47
CA ILE A 31 3.40 6.43 -8.11
C ILE A 31 4.85 6.66 -7.66
N LEU A 32 5.37 5.77 -6.82
CA LEU A 32 6.74 5.89 -6.31
C LEU A 32 7.77 5.79 -7.44
N GLU A 33 7.64 4.79 -8.31
CA GLU A 33 8.53 4.59 -9.47
C GLU A 33 8.46 5.75 -10.45
N PHE A 34 7.25 6.27 -10.70
CA PHE A 34 7.05 7.47 -11.52
C PHE A 34 7.81 8.68 -10.94
N LEU A 35 7.66 8.95 -9.64
CA LEU A 35 8.32 10.10 -9.00
C LEU A 35 9.85 9.96 -8.98
N ILE A 36 10.37 8.75 -8.72
CA ILE A 36 11.81 8.45 -8.78
C ILE A 36 12.37 8.77 -10.17
N GLY A 37 11.66 8.34 -11.22
CA GLY A 37 12.04 8.62 -12.61
C GLY A 37 11.95 10.12 -12.95
N GLN A 38 10.85 10.77 -12.56
CA GLN A 38 10.62 12.20 -12.83
C GLN A 38 11.68 13.10 -12.19
N TRP A 39 12.10 12.80 -10.96
CA TRP A 39 13.13 13.57 -10.27
C TRP A 39 14.55 13.13 -10.62
N GLY A 40 14.72 12.10 -11.44
CA GLY A 40 16.03 11.55 -11.78
C GLY A 40 16.80 11.08 -10.55
N SER A 41 16.11 10.61 -9.51
CA SER A 41 16.73 10.32 -8.21
C SER A 41 17.83 9.27 -8.29
N GLU A 42 17.75 8.33 -9.23
CA GLU A 42 18.78 7.32 -9.50
C GLU A 42 20.09 7.90 -10.05
N LYS A 43 20.03 9.09 -10.67
CA LYS A 43 21.17 9.73 -11.36
C LYS A 43 21.85 10.80 -10.51
N LEU A 44 21.42 10.99 -9.26
CA LEU A 44 22.05 11.95 -8.36
C LEU A 44 23.46 11.50 -8.00
N GLU A 45 24.43 12.39 -8.23
CA GLU A 45 25.84 12.21 -7.92
C GLU A 45 26.28 13.19 -6.81
N GLY A 46 27.50 13.02 -6.29
CA GLY A 46 28.05 13.90 -5.25
C GLY A 46 27.40 13.74 -3.87
N LEU A 47 26.58 12.69 -3.67
CA LEU A 47 25.94 12.40 -2.40
C LEU A 47 26.94 11.96 -1.32
N THR A 48 26.66 12.32 -0.08
CA THR A 48 27.35 11.75 1.09
C THR A 48 27.09 10.24 1.18
N GLY A 49 27.86 9.52 2.00
CA GLY A 49 27.62 8.09 2.22
C GLY A 49 26.20 7.77 2.75
N GLU A 50 25.61 8.68 3.52
CA GLU A 50 24.20 8.57 3.94
C GLU A 50 23.24 8.83 2.79
N GLY A 51 23.49 9.87 1.99
CA GLY A 51 22.68 10.19 0.81
C GLY A 51 22.64 9.03 -0.20
N ARG A 52 23.78 8.36 -0.43
CA ARG A 52 23.83 7.17 -1.30
C ARG A 52 22.99 6.02 -0.76
N ARG A 53 23.02 5.75 0.56
CA ARG A 53 22.15 4.73 1.17
C ARG A 53 20.67 5.07 1.05
N ALA A 54 20.31 6.34 1.22
CA ALA A 54 18.93 6.80 1.04
C ALA A 54 18.48 6.66 -0.42
N GLN A 55 19.33 7.01 -1.38
CA GLN A 55 19.09 6.83 -2.81
C GLN A 55 18.87 5.35 -3.14
N GLU A 56 19.77 4.46 -2.74
CA GLU A 56 19.65 3.01 -2.95
C GLU A 56 18.35 2.46 -2.35
N PHE A 57 18.01 2.90 -1.13
CA PHE A 57 16.78 2.47 -0.46
C PHE A 57 15.52 2.90 -1.23
N VAL A 58 15.42 4.17 -1.58
CA VAL A 58 14.23 4.72 -2.27
C VAL A 58 14.09 4.11 -3.67
N CYS A 59 15.17 4.05 -4.45
CA CYS A 59 15.14 3.51 -5.81
C CYS A 59 14.84 2.01 -5.83
N GLY A 60 15.25 1.26 -4.80
CA GLY A 60 14.92 -0.16 -4.66
C GLY A 60 13.54 -0.45 -4.04
N LEU A 61 12.78 0.56 -3.62
CA LEU A 61 11.60 0.35 -2.78
C LEU A 61 10.37 -0.13 -3.59
N ALA A 62 10.11 0.44 -4.76
CA ALA A 62 8.96 0.06 -5.61
C ALA A 62 8.95 -1.44 -5.95
N PRO A 63 10.03 -2.05 -6.49
CA PRO A 63 10.06 -3.50 -6.76
C PRO A 63 9.92 -4.35 -5.48
N ARG A 64 10.44 -3.86 -4.33
CA ARG A 64 10.26 -4.54 -3.04
C ARG A 64 8.79 -4.55 -2.60
N ILE A 65 8.07 -3.44 -2.75
CA ILE A 65 6.64 -3.35 -2.41
C ILE A 65 5.82 -4.32 -3.26
N ARG A 66 6.04 -4.34 -4.59
CA ARG A 66 5.35 -5.27 -5.51
C ARG A 66 5.55 -6.74 -5.10
N ARG A 67 6.79 -7.12 -4.76
CA ARG A 67 7.10 -8.48 -4.29
C ARG A 67 6.35 -8.82 -3.00
N LEU A 68 6.34 -7.92 -2.02
CA LEU A 68 5.65 -8.12 -0.75
C LEU A 68 4.13 -8.20 -0.93
N GLN A 69 3.56 -7.35 -1.79
CA GLN A 69 2.13 -7.40 -2.09
C GLN A 69 1.75 -8.73 -2.75
N GLY A 70 2.53 -9.22 -3.72
CA GLY A 70 2.29 -10.53 -4.34
C GLY A 70 2.27 -11.68 -3.32
N LEU A 71 3.15 -11.63 -2.31
CA LEU A 71 3.15 -12.60 -1.20
C LEU A 71 1.93 -12.46 -0.29
N ALA A 72 1.50 -11.23 -0.02
CA ALA A 72 0.29 -10.96 0.76
C ALA A 72 -0.96 -11.49 0.05
N ASP A 73 -1.10 -11.23 -1.25
CA ASP A 73 -2.23 -11.71 -2.07
C ASP A 73 -2.30 -13.25 -2.10
N GLN A 74 -1.15 -13.92 -2.25
CA GLN A 74 -1.07 -15.38 -2.19
C GLN A 74 -1.54 -15.95 -0.84
N ARG A 75 -1.24 -15.26 0.26
CA ARG A 75 -1.70 -15.65 1.60
C ARG A 75 -3.19 -15.38 1.76
N ALA A 76 -3.68 -14.24 1.28
CA ALA A 76 -5.10 -13.86 1.35
C ALA A 76 -6.00 -14.88 0.63
N LYS A 77 -5.58 -15.41 -0.52
CA LYS A 77 -6.32 -16.46 -1.26
C LYS A 77 -6.56 -17.74 -0.46
N LYS A 78 -5.73 -18.02 0.56
CA LYS A 78 -5.84 -19.23 1.40
C LYS A 78 -6.72 -19.03 2.63
N LEU A 79 -7.07 -17.78 2.94
CA LEU A 79 -7.82 -17.42 4.14
C LEU A 79 -9.25 -17.05 3.76
N LYS A 80 -10.20 -17.32 4.66
CA LYS A 80 -11.57 -16.85 4.47
C LYS A 80 -11.63 -15.35 4.76
N PRO A 81 -12.18 -14.53 3.85
CA PRO A 81 -12.25 -13.08 4.04
C PRO A 81 -13.11 -12.74 5.28
N PRO A 82 -12.61 -11.97 6.25
CA PRO A 82 -13.40 -11.55 7.40
C PRO A 82 -14.57 -10.66 6.97
N ARG A 83 -15.69 -10.76 7.72
CA ARG A 83 -16.85 -9.88 7.52
C ARG A 83 -16.82 -8.74 8.52
N VAL A 84 -16.71 -7.51 8.04
CA VAL A 84 -16.64 -6.28 8.84
C VAL A 84 -17.90 -5.44 8.64
N LYS A 85 -18.41 -4.84 9.72
CA LYS A 85 -19.54 -3.90 9.67
C LYS A 85 -19.00 -2.48 9.47
N PHE A 86 -19.67 -1.72 8.60
CA PHE A 86 -19.37 -0.29 8.42
C PHE A 86 -20.55 0.56 8.86
N SER A 87 -20.31 1.51 9.77
CA SER A 87 -21.33 2.45 10.26
C SER A 87 -21.90 3.32 9.14
N TRP A 88 -21.06 3.71 8.18
CA TRP A 88 -21.40 4.54 7.01
C TRP A 88 -22.51 3.96 6.12
N ILE A 89 -22.71 2.64 6.17
CA ILE A 89 -23.75 1.92 5.43
C ILE A 89 -24.72 1.22 6.38
N PHE A 90 -25.09 1.90 7.47
CA PHE A 90 -26.07 1.42 8.44
C PHE A 90 -25.70 0.07 9.07
N ASN A 91 -24.42 -0.11 9.41
CA ASN A 91 -23.87 -1.34 10.01
C ASN A 91 -24.04 -2.61 9.15
N ARG A 92 -24.24 -2.46 7.83
CA ARG A 92 -24.19 -3.59 6.90
C ARG A 92 -22.79 -4.21 6.88
N LYS A 93 -22.74 -5.52 6.67
CA LYS A 93 -21.50 -6.31 6.66
C LYS A 93 -20.95 -6.42 5.24
N LEU A 94 -19.66 -6.14 5.07
CA LEU A 94 -18.89 -6.40 3.85
C LEU A 94 -17.84 -7.48 4.10
N SER A 95 -17.51 -8.22 3.06
CA SER A 95 -16.40 -9.17 3.04
C SER A 95 -15.13 -8.42 2.66
N LEU A 96 -14.07 -8.54 3.45
CA LEU A 96 -12.74 -7.94 3.22
C LEU A 96 -11.71 -9.01 2.88
#